data_AF-A0A3N5ZF91-F1
#
_entry.id   AF-A0A3N5ZF91-F1
#
_cell.length_a   1.000
_cell.length_b   1.000
_cell.length_c   1.000
_cell.angle_alpha   90.00
_cell.angle_beta   90.00
_cell.angle_gamma   90.00
#
_symmetry.space_group_name_H-M   'P 1'
#
loop_
_entity.id
_entity.type
_entity.pdbx_description
1 polymer ?
#
loop_
_entity_poly.entity_id
_entity_poly.type
_entity_poly.pdbx_seq_one_letter_code
_entity_poly.pdbx_strand_id
1 'polypeptide(L)'
;MEKNRGFSRRDFLAAGAASGAVMLTGGLAPMGRAHAYAASGFPVSEASIFELQAAMAGGQLTSRALVLAYLERIAALNPTLHAVIETNPGAVAIAA
;
A
#
# COMPACT_ATOMS: atom_id res chain seq x y z
N MET A 1 12.27 -35.96 44.32
CA MET A 1 12.56 -34.68 43.64
C MET A 1 12.01 -34.77 42.22
N GLU A 2 10.75 -34.34 42.04
CA GLU A 2 10.03 -34.37 40.75
C GLU A 2 10.56 -33.23 39.86
N LYS A 3 11.26 -33.55 38.77
CA LYS A 3 11.84 -32.54 37.87
C LYS A 3 10.85 -32.27 36.73
N ASN A 4 10.10 -31.19 36.89
CA ASN A 4 9.12 -30.63 35.95
C ASN A 4 9.63 -30.68 34.48
N ARG A 5 9.08 -31.58 33.66
CA ARG A 5 9.39 -31.66 32.22
C ARG A 5 8.47 -30.73 31.44
N GLY A 6 8.82 -29.45 31.40
CA GLY A 6 8.20 -28.49 30.49
C GLY A 6 8.68 -28.71 29.06
N PHE A 7 7.75 -28.64 28.11
CA PHE A 7 8.01 -28.68 26.66
C PHE A 7 9.19 -27.79 26.27
N SER A 8 10.15 -28.34 25.53
CA SER A 8 11.34 -27.60 25.09
C SER A 8 11.06 -26.83 23.80
N ARG A 9 11.75 -25.71 23.60
CA ARG A 9 11.71 -24.91 22.35
C ARG A 9 11.97 -25.74 21.09
N ARG A 10 12.67 -26.87 21.24
CA ARG A 10 12.96 -27.82 20.16
C ARG A 10 11.76 -28.69 19.81
N ASP A 11 10.93 -29.04 20.79
CA ASP A 11 9.65 -29.72 20.57
C ASP A 11 8.68 -28.79 19.82
N PHE A 12 8.75 -27.48 20.09
CA PHE A 12 8.00 -26.44 19.38
C PHE A 12 8.48 -26.25 17.92
N LEU A 13 9.80 -26.25 17.67
CA LEU A 13 10.34 -26.16 16.31
C LEU A 13 10.03 -27.40 15.47
N ALA A 14 10.01 -28.59 16.08
CA ALA A 14 9.61 -29.81 15.39
C ALA A 14 8.12 -29.78 14.97
N ALA A 15 7.25 -29.15 15.75
CA ALA A 15 5.83 -28.97 15.41
C ALA A 15 5.58 -27.95 14.27
N GLY A 16 6.53 -27.05 13.97
CA GLY A 16 6.39 -26.04 12.91
C GLY A 16 6.50 -26.59 11.48
N ALA A 17 7.20 -27.72 11.28
CA ALA A 17 7.45 -28.30 9.95
C ALA A 17 6.20 -28.95 9.31
N ALA A 18 5.14 -29.19 10.08
CA ALA A 18 3.88 -29.77 9.60
C ALA A 18 2.91 -28.76 8.97
N SER A 19 3.31 -27.47 8.87
CA SER A 19 2.54 -26.43 8.17
C SER A 19 2.98 -26.23 6.71
N GLY A 20 3.76 -27.15 6.14
CA GLY A 20 4.27 -27.04 4.77
C GLY A 20 3.30 -27.50 3.66
N ALA A 21 2.20 -28.16 4.01
CA ALA A 21 1.33 -28.84 3.03
C ALA A 21 0.11 -28.04 2.54
N VAL A 22 -0.16 -26.83 3.07
CA VAL A 22 -1.33 -26.03 2.67
C VAL A 22 -1.03 -25.06 1.51
N MET A 23 0.22 -24.94 1.06
CA MET A 23 0.60 -24.11 -0.10
C MET A 23 0.41 -24.80 -1.47
N LEU A 24 -0.32 -25.92 -1.54
CA LEU A 24 -0.57 -26.64 -2.80
C LEU A 24 -2.00 -26.49 -3.35
N THR A 25 -2.85 -25.66 -2.71
CA THR A 25 -4.18 -25.33 -3.24
C THR A 25 -4.50 -23.83 -3.11
N GLY A 26 -3.63 -22.95 -3.64
CA GLY A 26 -3.96 -21.60 -4.13
C GLY A 26 -5.08 -20.81 -3.43
N GLY A 27 -5.07 -20.72 -2.09
CA GLY A 27 -6.27 -20.36 -1.33
C GLY A 27 -6.08 -19.35 -0.22
N LEU A 28 -5.14 -18.41 -0.36
CA LEU A 28 -5.19 -17.13 0.36
C LEU A 28 -4.95 -16.04 -0.66
N ALA A 29 -5.99 -15.72 -1.42
CA ALA A 29 -6.06 -14.42 -2.07
C ALA A 29 -5.83 -13.35 -0.99
N PRO A 30 -5.00 -12.32 -1.23
CA PRO A 30 -5.01 -11.15 -0.38
C PRO A 30 -6.42 -10.53 -0.46
N MET A 31 -7.30 -10.87 0.49
CA MET A 31 -8.51 -10.11 0.79
C MET A 31 -8.07 -8.77 1.36
N GLY A 32 -7.70 -7.87 0.47
CA GLY A 32 -7.10 -6.59 0.83
C GLY A 32 -6.16 -6.06 -0.22
N ARG A 33 -6.45 -6.25 -1.52
CA ARG A 33 -5.86 -5.38 -2.54
C ARG A 33 -6.92 -4.88 -3.50
N ALA A 34 -6.87 -3.56 -3.65
CA ALA A 34 -7.55 -2.74 -4.62
C ALA A 34 -9.02 -2.40 -4.33
N HIS A 35 -9.21 -1.31 -3.57
CA HIS A 35 -10.00 -0.23 -4.17
C HIS A 35 -9.19 0.27 -5.38
N ALA A 36 -9.30 -0.44 -6.52
CA ALA A 36 -8.88 0.12 -7.79
C ALA A 36 -9.90 1.21 -8.11
N TYR A 37 -9.66 2.41 -7.62
CA TYR A 37 -10.22 3.57 -8.26
C TYR A 37 -9.51 3.69 -9.61
N ALA A 38 -10.05 2.96 -10.59
CA ALA A 38 -9.65 3.06 -11.98
C ALA A 38 -10.13 4.41 -12.51
N ALA A 39 -9.41 5.46 -12.13
CA ALA A 39 -9.27 6.65 -12.94
C ALA A 39 -7.91 6.50 -13.62
N SER A 40 -7.93 6.50 -14.95
CA SER A 40 -6.77 6.50 -15.86
C SER A 40 -5.52 7.15 -15.24
N GLY A 41 -4.59 6.35 -14.73
CA GLY A 41 -3.38 6.83 -14.09
C GLY A 41 -2.73 5.77 -13.21
N PHE A 42 -1.41 5.85 -13.08
CA PHE A 42 -0.63 5.11 -12.09
C PHE A 42 -1.36 5.12 -10.73
N PRO A 43 -1.46 3.99 -9.99
CA PRO A 43 -2.17 3.93 -8.71
C PRO A 43 -1.38 4.66 -7.62
N VAL A 44 -1.38 5.99 -7.71
CA VAL A 44 -0.64 6.94 -6.87
C VAL A 44 -0.94 6.73 -5.38
N SER A 45 -2.15 6.26 -5.05
CA SER A 45 -2.68 6.24 -3.69
C SER A 45 -1.96 5.29 -2.72
N GLU A 46 -1.29 4.26 -3.24
CA GLU A 46 -0.64 3.21 -2.45
C GLU A 46 0.87 3.10 -2.76
N ALA A 47 1.41 4.03 -3.54
CA ALA A 47 2.82 4.06 -3.90
C ALA A 47 3.62 4.80 -2.82
N SER A 48 4.71 4.19 -2.38
CA SER A 48 5.71 4.85 -1.55
C SER A 48 6.39 5.99 -2.31
N ILE A 49 7.04 6.90 -1.57
CA ILE A 49 7.81 8.00 -2.17
C ILE A 49 8.90 7.46 -3.10
N PHE A 50 9.56 6.36 -2.73
CA PHE A 50 10.58 5.73 -3.57
C PHE A 50 10.02 5.21 -4.90
N GLU A 51 8.82 4.62 -4.88
CA GLU A 51 8.15 4.15 -6.09
C GLU A 51 7.69 5.31 -6.98
N LEU A 52 7.15 6.38 -6.38
CA LEU A 52 6.77 7.60 -7.11
C LEU A 52 8.00 8.27 -7.75
N GLN A 53 9.11 8.37 -7.02
CA GLN A 53 10.37 8.91 -7.54
C GLN A 53 10.94 8.04 -8.67
N ALA A 54 10.92 6.72 -8.52
CA ALA A 54 11.36 5.80 -9.57
C ALA A 54 10.48 5.92 -10.82
N ALA A 55 9.16 6.03 -10.67
CA ALA A 55 8.24 6.25 -11.78
C ALA A 55 8.48 7.60 -12.49
N MET A 56 8.77 8.66 -11.73
CA MET A 56 9.13 9.97 -12.29
C MET A 56 10.47 9.94 -13.02
N ALA A 57 11.50 9.33 -12.43
CA ALA A 57 12.81 9.16 -13.06
C ALA A 57 12.73 8.31 -14.34
N GLY A 58 11.83 7.32 -14.37
CA GLY A 58 11.55 6.48 -15.54
C GLY A 58 10.59 7.10 -16.57
N GLY A 59 10.16 8.35 -16.37
CA GLY A 59 9.25 9.07 -17.28
C GLY A 59 7.82 8.51 -17.34
N GLN A 60 7.44 7.60 -16.45
CA GLN A 60 6.11 6.99 -16.39
C GLN A 60 5.09 7.89 -15.67
N LEU A 61 5.58 8.84 -14.87
CA LEU A 61 4.79 9.79 -14.11
C LEU A 61 5.49 11.15 -14.14
N THR A 62 4.74 12.25 -14.11
CA THR A 62 5.31 13.60 -13.91
C THR A 62 4.78 14.19 -12.61
N SER A 63 5.52 15.13 -12.04
CA SER A 63 5.07 15.89 -10.86
C SER A 63 3.74 16.57 -11.15
N ARG A 64 3.61 17.20 -12.33
CA ARG A 64 2.36 17.82 -12.78
C ARG A 64 1.17 16.85 -12.83
N ALA A 65 1.35 15.65 -13.41
CA ALA A 65 0.28 14.66 -13.47
C ALA A 65 -0.11 14.16 -12.07
N LEU A 66 0.89 13.95 -11.20
CA LEU A 66 0.68 13.54 -9.81
C LEU A 66 -0.12 14.57 -9.02
N VAL A 67 0.23 15.85 -9.14
CA VAL A 67 -0.47 16.95 -8.46
C VAL A 67 -1.92 17.07 -8.95
N LEU A 68 -2.16 16.99 -10.26
CA LEU A 68 -3.52 17.06 -10.81
C LEU A 68 -4.40 15.90 -10.31
N ALA A 69 -3.87 14.68 -10.28
CA ALA A 69 -4.58 13.52 -9.76
C ALA A 69 -4.98 13.69 -8.28
N TYR A 70 -4.12 14.30 -7.45
CA TYR A 70 -4.47 14.58 -6.06
C TYR A 70 -5.47 15.73 -5.92
N LEU A 71 -5.38 16.78 -6.74
CA LEU A 71 -6.38 17.86 -6.73
C LEU A 71 -7.78 17.34 -7.10
N GLU A 72 -7.88 16.47 -8.10
CA GLU A 72 -9.14 15.79 -8.46
C GLU A 72 -9.68 14.94 -7.29
N ARG A 73 -8.81 14.17 -6.63
CA ARG A 73 -9.20 13.39 -5.46
C ARG A 73 -9.67 14.26 -4.29
N ILE A 74 -8.99 15.37 -4.03
CA ILE A 74 -9.40 16.35 -3.01
C ILE A 74 -10.77 16.90 -3.37
N ALA A 75 -10.99 17.32 -4.62
CA ALA A 75 -12.28 17.84 -5.07
C ALA A 75 -13.42 16.81 -4.87
N ALA A 76 -13.16 15.52 -5.12
CA ALA A 76 -14.15 14.46 -4.97
C ALA A 76 -14.44 14.09 -3.49
N LEU A 77 -13.43 14.07 -2.62
CA LEU A 77 -13.55 13.52 -1.26
C LEU A 77 -13.72 14.57 -0.17
N ASN A 78 -13.15 15.77 -0.36
CA ASN A 78 -13.15 16.81 0.66
C ASN A 78 -14.55 17.39 1.00
N PRO A 79 -15.58 17.37 0.13
CA PRO A 79 -16.94 17.75 0.53
C PRO A 79 -17.54 16.90 1.66
N THR A 80 -17.03 15.68 1.85
CA THR A 80 -17.47 14.76 2.90
C THR A 80 -16.47 14.71 4.05
N LEU A 81 -15.17 14.66 3.71
CA LEU A 81 -14.11 14.47 4.70
C LEU A 81 -13.69 15.77 5.39
N HIS A 82 -13.84 16.91 4.72
CA HIS A 82 -13.44 18.23 5.22
C HIS A 82 -11.99 18.27 5.75
N ALA A 83 -11.09 17.50 5.13
CA ALA A 83 -9.69 17.36 5.55
C ALA A 83 -8.78 18.49 5.05
N VAL A 84 -9.16 19.17 3.97
CA VAL A 84 -8.40 20.26 3.34
C VAL A 84 -9.18 21.56 3.50
N ILE A 85 -8.56 22.56 4.12
CA ILE A 85 -9.15 23.89 4.30
C ILE A 85 -9.05 24.71 2.99
N GLU A 86 -7.86 24.75 2.39
CA GLU A 86 -7.58 25.45 1.14
C GLU A 86 -6.46 24.73 0.37
N THR A 87 -6.56 24.70 -0.95
CA THR A 87 -5.50 24.21 -1.85
C THR A 87 -4.63 25.38 -2.33
N ASN A 88 -3.32 25.18 -2.47
CA ASN A 88 -2.43 26.20 -3.05
C ASN A 88 -2.78 26.47 -4.53
N PRO A 89 -3.18 27.71 -4.91
CA PRO A 89 -3.51 28.04 -6.31
C PRO A 89 -2.31 27.93 -7.26
N GLY A 90 -1.08 28.03 -6.74
CA GLY A 90 0.15 27.84 -7.50
C GLY A 90 0.63 26.39 -7.60
N ALA A 91 -0.10 25.39 -7.07
CA ALA A 91 0.40 24.02 -6.99
C ALA A 91 0.78 23.43 -8.35
N VAL A 92 -0.05 23.67 -9.38
CA VAL A 92 0.20 23.19 -10.74
C VAL A 92 1.38 23.93 -11.40
N ALA A 93 1.61 25.20 -11.05
CA ALA A 93 2.73 25.97 -11.58
C ALA A 93 4.08 25.55 -10.96
N ILE A 94 4.07 25.11 -9.69
CA ILE A 94 5.26 24.57 -9.01
C ILE A 94 5.59 23.16 -9.52
N ALA A 95 4.58 22.41 -9.96
CA ALA A 95 4.74 21.07 -10.48
C ALA A 95 5.32 21.11 -11.91
N ALA A 96 6.65 20.97 -12.00
CA ALA A 96 7.41 20.88 -13.24
C ALA A 96 7.06 19.64 -14.09
#